data_AF-A0A6G3CU45-F1
#
_entry.id   AF-A0A6G3CU45-F1
#
_cell.length_a   1.000
_cell.length_b   1.000
_cell.length_c   1.000
_cell.angle_alpha   90.00
_cell.angle_beta   90.00
_cell.angle_gamma   90.00
#
_symmetry.space_group_name_H-M   'P 1'
#
loop_
_entity.id
_entity.type
_entity.pdbx_description
1 polymer ?
#
loop_
_entity_poly.entity_id
_entity_poly.type
_entity_poly.pdbx_seq_one_letter_code
_entity_poly.pdbx_strand_id
1 'polypeptide(L)'
;MTSSFFPWHRQYLLEFEKALQRVDAGVSVPYWDWTQDNRPTSSLWAEDFLGGNGRSGDRRVTTGPFAYAAGNWSVGRGVTDEHY
;
A
#
# COMPACT_ATOMS: atom_id res chain seq x y z
N MET A 1 -3.20 23.50 -11.33
CA MET A 1 -2.40 22.49 -10.58
C MET A 1 -1.95 23.15 -9.29
N THR A 2 -2.16 22.50 -8.14
CA THR A 2 -1.75 23.09 -6.85
C THR A 2 -0.25 22.84 -6.66
N SER A 3 0.52 23.88 -6.34
CA SER A 3 1.97 23.78 -6.11
C SER A 3 2.32 22.90 -4.90
N SER A 4 1.34 22.63 -4.04
CA SER A 4 1.51 21.89 -2.79
C SER A 4 1.54 20.37 -2.94
N PHE A 5 1.28 19.81 -4.12
CA PHE A 5 1.18 18.35 -4.31
C PHE A 5 2.43 17.61 -3.83
N PHE A 6 3.60 17.94 -4.37
CA PHE A 6 4.86 17.28 -4.00
C PHE A 6 5.30 17.52 -2.54
N PRO A 7 5.36 18.75 -2.02
CA PRO A 7 5.78 18.97 -0.64
C PRO A 7 4.82 18.34 0.37
N TRP A 8 3.51 18.32 0.09
CA TRP A 8 2.53 17.67 0.97
C TRP A 8 2.75 16.16 1.04
N HIS A 9 2.90 15.47 -0.11
CA HIS A 9 3.14 14.02 -0.11
C HIS A 9 4.49 13.66 0.53
N ARG A 10 5.52 14.50 0.36
CA ARG A 10 6.80 14.32 1.05
C ARG A 10 6.62 14.38 2.57
N GLN A 11 5.89 15.38 3.07
CA GLN A 11 5.63 15.49 4.50
C GLN A 11 4.79 14.30 5.02
N TYR A 12 3.80 13.86 4.26
CA TYR A 12 3.00 12.68 4.59
C TYR A 12 3.87 11.42 4.73
N LEU A 13 4.75 11.16 3.77
CA LEU A 13 5.65 10.00 3.81
C LEU A 13 6.65 10.08 4.98
N LEU A 14 7.15 11.28 5.30
CA LEU A 14 8.04 11.48 6.46
C LEU A 14 7.35 11.14 7.78
N GLU A 15 6.09 11.56 7.96
CA GLU A 15 5.34 11.23 9.18
C GLU A 15 4.99 9.73 9.22
N PHE A 16 4.69 9.12 8.08
CA PHE A 16 4.45 7.68 7.98
C PHE A 16 5.72 6.87 8.34
N GLU A 17 6.88 7.23 7.79
CA GLU A 17 8.16 6.58 8.11
C GLU A 17 8.52 6.71 9.59
N LYS A 18 8.37 7.91 10.17
CA LYS A 18 8.59 8.12 11.61
C LYS A 18 7.68 7.23 12.45
N ALA A 19 6.43 7.01 12.03
CA ALA A 19 5.52 6.12 12.75
C ALA A 19 5.96 4.65 12.68
N LEU A 20 6.45 4.19 11.53
CA LEU A 20 7.04 2.86 11.38
C LEU A 20 8.28 2.68 12.27
N GLN A 21 9.16 3.69 12.29
CA GLN A 21 10.40 3.68 13.08
C GLN A 21 10.17 3.66 14.60
N ARG A 22 8.99 4.06 15.07
CA ARG A 22 8.59 3.89 16.48
C ARG A 22 8.31 2.44 16.85
N VAL A 23 7.95 1.61 15.87
CA VAL A 23 7.73 0.16 16.05
C VAL A 23 9.04 -0.58 15.85
N ASP A 24 9.76 -0.27 14.77
CA ASP A 24 11.09 -0.82 14.47
C ASP A 24 11.97 0.25 13.80
N ALA A 25 13.00 0.69 14.52
CA ALA A 25 13.92 1.74 14.06
C ALA A 25 14.74 1.35 12.81
N GLY A 26 14.82 0.06 12.46
CA GLY A 26 15.52 -0.42 11.27
C GLY A 26 14.73 -0.29 9.97
N VAL A 27 13.43 0.05 10.04
CA VAL A 27 12.54 0.12 8.88
C VAL A 27 12.56 1.51 8.24
N SER A 28 12.58 1.54 6.91
CA SER A 28 12.36 2.73 6.08
C SER A 28 11.26 2.47 5.05
N VAL A 29 10.73 3.54 4.45
CA VAL A 29 9.69 3.40 3.41
C VAL A 29 10.36 3.11 2.05
N PRO A 30 10.18 1.91 1.46
CA PRO A 30 10.72 1.61 0.15
C PRO A 30 9.97 2.38 -0.94
N TYR A 31 10.65 2.62 -2.07
CA TYR A 31 10.00 3.15 -3.26
C TYR A 31 9.83 2.03 -4.30
N TRP A 32 8.77 2.14 -5.10
CA TRP A 32 8.55 1.28 -6.25
C TRP A 32 8.93 2.02 -7.53
N ASP A 33 10.00 1.59 -8.19
CA ASP A 33 10.32 2.03 -9.55
C ASP A 33 9.45 1.27 -10.57
N TRP A 34 8.23 1.76 -10.74
CA TRP A 34 7.27 1.22 -11.70
C TRP A 34 7.68 1.43 -13.18
N THR A 35 8.74 2.19 -13.47
CA THR A 35 9.25 2.29 -14.85
C THR A 35 10.04 1.05 -15.25
N GLN A 36 10.64 0.38 -14.27
CA GLN A 36 11.40 -0.86 -14.45
C GLN A 36 10.60 -2.10 -14.05
N ASP A 37 9.97 -2.05 -12.87
CA ASP A 37 9.28 -3.21 -12.30
C ASP A 37 7.76 -3.09 -12.46
N ASN A 38 7.29 -3.27 -13.70
CA ASN A 38 5.89 -3.06 -14.09
C ASN A 38 5.12 -4.35 -14.40
N ARG A 39 5.68 -5.51 -14.07
CA ARG A 39 5.08 -6.80 -14.41
C ARG A 39 4.30 -7.37 -13.23
N PRO A 40 3.19 -8.09 -13.49
CA PRO A 40 2.49 -8.83 -12.44
C PRO A 40 3.35 -9.89 -11.73
N THR A 41 4.46 -10.30 -12.35
CA THR A 41 5.43 -11.26 -11.80
C THR A 41 6.52 -10.62 -10.95
N SER A 42 6.44 -9.31 -10.68
CA SER A 42 7.34 -8.60 -9.77
C SER A 42 7.39 -9.28 -8.40
N SER A 43 8.56 -9.28 -7.75
CA SER A 43 8.69 -9.69 -6.35
C SER A 43 7.89 -8.80 -5.39
N LEU A 44 7.52 -7.58 -5.80
CA LEU A 44 6.64 -6.72 -5.01
C LEU A 44 5.28 -7.39 -4.72
N TRP A 45 4.79 -8.19 -5.67
CA TRP A 45 3.49 -8.86 -5.58
C TRP A 45 3.57 -10.27 -4.99
N ALA A 46 4.72 -10.66 -4.44
CA ALA A 46 4.89 -11.93 -3.75
C ALA A 46 4.06 -11.98 -2.45
N GLU A 47 3.73 -13.20 -2.01
CA GLU A 47 2.88 -13.44 -0.84
C GLU A 47 3.56 -13.05 0.49
N ASP A 48 4.88 -12.92 0.51
CA ASP A 48 5.66 -12.47 1.65
C ASP A 48 5.84 -10.93 1.70
N PHE A 49 5.33 -10.20 0.70
CA PHE A 49 5.40 -8.74 0.65
C PHE A 49 4.01 -8.09 0.50
N LEU A 50 3.65 -7.50 -0.66
CA LEU A 50 2.35 -6.81 -0.80
C LEU A 50 1.19 -7.75 -1.15
N GLY A 51 1.50 -8.94 -1.69
CA GLY A 51 0.51 -9.85 -2.24
C GLY A 51 0.11 -9.52 -3.69
N GLY A 52 -0.43 -10.53 -4.36
CA GLY A 52 -0.83 -10.48 -5.76
C GLY A 52 -2.11 -9.69 -6.04
N ASN A 53 -2.47 -9.67 -7.32
CA ASN A 53 -3.66 -8.98 -7.80
C ASN A 53 -4.96 -9.62 -7.29
N GLY A 54 -6.05 -8.86 -7.32
CA GLY A 54 -7.37 -9.31 -6.93
C GLY A 54 -7.91 -10.43 -7.84
N ARG A 55 -8.61 -11.40 -7.24
CA ARG A 55 -9.23 -12.51 -7.97
C ARG A 55 -10.27 -12.01 -8.98
N SER A 56 -10.53 -12.80 -10.01
CA SER A 56 -11.62 -12.53 -10.95
C SER A 56 -12.98 -12.57 -10.23
N GLY A 57 -13.92 -11.74 -10.68
CA GLY A 57 -15.25 -11.63 -10.09
C GLY A 57 -15.38 -10.40 -9.18
N ASP A 58 -14.75 -10.43 -8.00
CA ASP A 58 -14.89 -9.39 -6.98
C ASP A 58 -13.65 -8.53 -6.76
N ARG A 59 -12.55 -8.77 -7.50
CA ARG A 59 -11.29 -8.03 -7.42
C ARG A 59 -10.66 -8.03 -6.03
N ARG A 60 -11.03 -8.97 -5.18
CA ARG A 60 -10.52 -9.07 -3.82
C ARG A 60 -9.12 -9.68 -3.82
N VAL A 61 -8.19 -9.04 -3.11
CA VAL A 61 -6.85 -9.60 -2.84
C VAL A 61 -6.98 -10.80 -1.92
N THR A 62 -6.40 -11.93 -2.32
CA THR A 62 -6.48 -13.21 -1.61
C THR A 62 -5.14 -13.73 -1.09
N THR A 63 -4.04 -13.07 -1.43
CA THR A 63 -2.67 -13.48 -1.11
C THR A 63 -1.95 -12.37 -0.35
N GLY A 64 -0.99 -12.73 0.50
CA GLY A 64 -0.16 -11.78 1.23
C GLY A 64 -0.76 -11.26 2.54
N PRO A 65 0.04 -10.52 3.33
CA PRO A 65 -0.32 -10.07 4.68
C PRO A 65 -1.51 -9.10 4.70
N PHE A 66 -1.77 -8.40 3.58
CA PHE A 66 -2.87 -7.45 3.45
C PHE A 66 -4.16 -8.06 2.89
N ALA A 67 -4.19 -9.36 2.61
CA ALA A 67 -5.43 -10.04 2.22
C ALA A 67 -6.43 -10.01 3.38
N TYR A 68 -7.70 -9.68 3.12
CA TYR A 68 -8.74 -9.64 4.16
C TYR A 68 -8.82 -10.96 4.95
N ALA A 69 -8.59 -12.09 4.30
CA ALA A 69 -8.63 -13.41 4.93
C ALA A 69 -7.53 -13.61 5.99
N ALA A 70 -6.43 -12.85 5.94
CA ALA A 70 -5.36 -12.87 6.93
C ALA A 70 -5.76 -12.20 8.26
N GLY A 71 -6.92 -11.52 8.33
CA GLY A 71 -7.49 -10.97 9.56
C GLY A 71 -6.82 -9.69 10.09
N ASN A 72 -5.67 -9.31 9.56
CA ASN A 72 -4.89 -8.15 10.02
C ASN A 72 -5.19 -6.85 9.25
N TRP A 73 -6.02 -6.91 8.20
CA TRP A 73 -6.29 -5.78 7.31
C TRP A 73 -7.78 -5.64 6.96
N SER A 74 -8.54 -5.01 7.86
CA SER A 74 -9.96 -4.70 7.64
C SER A 74 -10.14 -3.30 7.06
N VAL A 75 -10.70 -3.19 5.85
CA VAL A 75 -11.07 -1.91 5.25
C VAL A 75 -12.45 -1.50 5.79
N GLY A 76 -12.47 -0.53 6.71
CA GLY A 76 -13.67 -0.15 7.47
C GLY A 76 -14.56 0.91 6.82
N ARG A 77 -14.06 1.70 5.87
CA ARG A 77 -14.86 2.65 5.07
C ARG A 77 -14.41 2.62 3.62
N GLY A 78 -15.35 2.48 2.70
CA GLY A 78 -15.12 2.67 1.27
C GLY A 78 -15.19 4.15 0.91
N VAL A 79 -14.38 4.58 -0.07
CA VAL A 79 -14.50 5.93 -0.67
C VAL A 79 -15.90 6.14 -1.30
N THR A 80 -16.61 5.07 -1.62
CA THR A 80 -17.99 5.10 -2.12
C THR A 80 -19.05 5.30 -1.04
N ASP A 81 -18.69 5.23 0.25
CA ASP A 81 -19.65 5.35 1.36
C ASP A 81 -19.87 6.82 1.77
N GLU A 82 -19.13 7.77 1.18
CA GLU A 82 -19.33 9.20 1.39
C GLU A 82 -20.23 9.77 0.29
N HIS A 83 -21.49 10.07 0.67
CA HIS A 83 -22.37 10.90 -0.15
C HIS A 83 -21.84 12.35 -0.12
N TYR A 84 -21.32 12.83 -1.25
CA TYR A 84 -21.08 14.26 -1.48
C TYR A 84 -22.38 14.99 -1.81
#